data_AF-A0A3B9GKT6-F1
#
_entry.id   AF-A0A3B9GKT6-F1
#
_cell.length_a   1.000
_cell.length_b   1.000
_cell.length_c   1.000
_cell.angle_alpha   90.00
_cell.angle_beta   90.00
_cell.angle_gamma   90.00
#
_symmetry.space_group_name_H-M   'P 1'
#
loop_
_entity.id
_entity.type
_entity.pdbx_description
1 polymer ?
#
loop_
_entity_poly.entity_id
_entity_poly.type
_entity_poly.pdbx_seq_one_letter_code
_entity_poly.pdbx_strand_id
1 'polypeptide(L)'
;MAYIVVKLGGSVCEGPSSAPALARIVSSYREPAVFVLSALKGVTDRILAFSSSDSGKSAEAARALAQSLKLQYGAFAAAFSPEAAALSSIEEGLAILADEFVAAALSEKGDSFARLASYGERFSALAFSAALVPALANDLSGHGVADDGTSRGGRSGLPVAFPEDLGLGAQLKEGAHDDASCEDPAAAWPALERELARWGRLAVPGFYGMLPDGGVALYGRGGTDYSAVALAAAGGARSCDLYKDSAALRSADPA
;
A
#
# COMPACT_ATOMS: atom_id res chain seq x y z
N MET A 1 -6.21 10.94 -18.39
CA MET A 1 -7.18 9.84 -18.16
C MET A 1 -8.12 10.19 -16.99
N ALA A 2 -9.41 9.83 -16.99
CA ALA A 2 -10.28 10.04 -15.83
C ALA A 2 -10.27 8.81 -14.90
N TYR A 3 -10.09 9.01 -13.60
CA TYR A 3 -9.95 7.93 -12.61
C TYR A 3 -10.50 8.36 -11.23
N ILE A 4 -10.65 7.39 -10.34
CA ILE A 4 -11.09 7.58 -8.95
C ILE A 4 -9.96 7.13 -8.03
N VAL A 5 -9.81 7.80 -6.88
CA VAL A 5 -8.99 7.29 -5.78
C VAL A 5 -9.90 6.77 -4.67
N VAL A 6 -9.62 5.59 -4.16
CA VAL A 6 -10.40 4.91 -3.12
C VAL A 6 -9.48 4.59 -1.96
N LYS A 7 -9.69 5.22 -0.81
CA LYS A 7 -8.92 4.92 0.40
C LYS A 7 -9.63 3.86 1.22
N LEU A 8 -8.87 2.84 1.62
CA LEU A 8 -9.31 1.78 2.53
C LEU A 8 -8.51 1.87 3.83
N GLY A 9 -9.21 2.20 4.93
CA GLY A 9 -8.59 2.32 6.25
C GLY A 9 -8.36 0.98 6.95
N GLY A 10 -7.50 0.98 7.99
CA GLY A 10 -7.21 -0.23 8.77
C GLY A 10 -8.43 -0.84 9.47
N SER A 11 -9.45 -0.04 9.78
CA SER A 11 -10.73 -0.54 10.32
C SER A 11 -11.62 -1.23 9.28
N VAL A 12 -11.38 -0.99 7.98
CA VAL A 12 -12.00 -1.73 6.87
C VAL A 12 -11.15 -2.94 6.50
N CYS A 13 -9.83 -2.84 6.67
CA CYS A 13 -8.85 -3.88 6.39
C CYS A 13 -8.49 -4.66 7.68
N GLU A 14 -9.42 -5.46 8.20
CA GLU A 14 -9.20 -6.22 9.45
C GLU A 14 -8.48 -7.57 9.23
N GLY A 15 -8.26 -7.98 7.98
CA GLY A 15 -7.64 -9.26 7.61
C GLY A 15 -8.60 -10.14 6.79
N PRO A 16 -8.46 -11.48 6.82
CA PRO A 16 -9.22 -12.40 5.95
C PRO A 16 -10.74 -12.20 5.98
N SER A 17 -11.32 -11.88 7.15
CA SER A 17 -12.76 -11.64 7.31
C SER A 17 -13.29 -10.43 6.52
N SER A 18 -12.42 -9.46 6.21
CA SER A 18 -12.80 -8.25 5.46
C SER A 18 -12.83 -8.47 3.94
N ALA A 19 -12.22 -9.55 3.43
CA ALA A 19 -12.05 -9.79 2.00
C ALA A 19 -13.38 -9.78 1.20
N PRO A 20 -14.49 -10.41 1.65
CA PRO A 20 -15.75 -10.35 0.90
C PRO A 20 -16.35 -8.95 0.79
N ALA A 21 -16.21 -8.12 1.81
CA ALA A 21 -16.68 -6.72 1.77
C ALA A 21 -15.81 -5.88 0.84
N LEU A 22 -14.49 -6.05 0.93
CA LEU A 22 -13.52 -5.38 0.07
C LEU A 22 -13.70 -5.75 -1.42
N ALA A 23 -13.94 -7.02 -1.74
CA ALA A 23 -14.23 -7.45 -3.11
C ALA A 23 -15.51 -6.80 -3.68
N ARG A 24 -16.54 -6.62 -2.84
CA ARG A 24 -17.76 -5.86 -3.21
C ARG A 24 -17.46 -4.38 -3.47
N ILE A 25 -16.58 -3.78 -2.68
CA ILE A 25 -16.12 -2.39 -2.91
C ILE A 25 -15.39 -2.31 -4.25
N VAL A 26 -14.41 -3.18 -4.50
CA VAL A 26 -13.65 -3.19 -5.77
C VAL A 26 -14.59 -3.31 -6.98
N SER A 27 -15.59 -4.19 -6.90
CA SER A 27 -16.54 -4.42 -8.00
C SER A 27 -17.58 -3.30 -8.19
N SER A 28 -17.75 -2.38 -7.24
CA SER A 28 -18.63 -1.22 -7.42
C SER A 28 -18.02 -0.13 -8.29
N TYR A 29 -16.69 -0.08 -8.41
CA TYR A 29 -15.98 0.86 -9.28
C TYR A 29 -15.86 0.30 -10.71
N ARG A 30 -16.52 0.97 -11.65
CA ARG A 30 -16.50 0.64 -13.09
C ARG A 30 -15.47 1.42 -13.89
N GLU A 31 -15.00 2.52 -13.33
CA GLU A 31 -13.99 3.37 -13.92
C GLU A 31 -12.61 3.00 -13.38
N PRO A 32 -11.52 3.43 -14.04
CA PRO A 32 -10.19 3.20 -13.51
C PRO A 32 -10.04 3.73 -12.08
N ALA A 33 -9.46 2.93 -11.20
CA ALA A 33 -9.47 3.20 -9.76
C ALA A 33 -8.13 2.87 -9.08
N VAL A 34 -7.65 3.79 -8.25
CA VAL A 34 -6.49 3.60 -7.38
C VAL A 34 -6.98 3.29 -5.98
N PHE A 35 -6.68 2.10 -5.48
CA PHE A 35 -6.97 1.71 -4.10
C PHE A 35 -5.77 2.04 -3.23
N VAL A 36 -5.94 2.93 -2.25
CA VAL A 36 -4.89 3.37 -1.33
C VAL A 36 -5.11 2.70 0.03
N LEU A 37 -4.16 1.86 0.44
CA LEU A 37 -4.33 0.94 1.56
C LEU A 37 -3.60 1.45 2.81
N SER A 38 -4.28 1.40 3.95
CA SER A 38 -3.63 1.33 5.26
C SER A 38 -3.11 -0.10 5.53
N ALA A 39 -2.21 -0.25 6.51
CA ALA A 39 -1.90 -1.56 7.08
C ALA A 39 -3.16 -2.24 7.66
N LEU A 40 -3.13 -3.57 7.79
CA LEU A 40 -4.18 -4.27 8.53
C LEU A 40 -4.26 -3.78 9.99
N LYS A 41 -5.47 -3.82 10.56
CA LYS A 41 -5.72 -3.42 11.95
C LYS A 41 -4.67 -3.97 12.92
N GLY A 42 -4.03 -3.07 13.69
CA GLY A 42 -3.01 -3.39 14.69
C GLY A 42 -1.61 -3.75 14.15
N VAL A 43 -1.41 -3.80 12.83
CA VAL A 43 -0.07 -4.08 12.26
C VAL A 43 0.90 -2.92 12.47
N THR A 44 0.48 -1.69 12.21
CA THR A 44 1.32 -0.51 12.42
C THR A 44 1.78 -0.44 13.88
N ASP A 45 0.87 -0.61 14.84
CA ASP A 45 1.21 -0.60 16.28
C ASP A 45 2.25 -1.68 16.63
N ARG A 46 2.11 -2.89 16.07
CA ARG A 46 3.09 -3.98 16.27
C ARG A 46 4.48 -3.63 15.72
N ILE A 47 4.53 -3.02 14.54
CA ILE A 47 5.79 -2.60 13.91
C ILE A 47 6.44 -1.45 14.70
N LEU A 48 5.66 -0.48 15.16
CA LEU A 48 6.15 0.64 15.96
C LEU A 48 6.66 0.17 17.33
N ALA A 49 5.94 -0.74 17.98
CA ALA A 49 6.38 -1.38 19.22
C ALA A 49 7.68 -2.16 19.04
N PHE A 50 7.82 -2.88 17.93
CA PHE A 50 9.07 -3.55 17.55
C PHE A 50 10.21 -2.55 17.32
N SER A 51 9.97 -1.46 16.59
CA SER A 51 11.00 -0.44 16.31
C SER A 51 11.46 0.29 17.58
N SER A 52 10.63 0.34 18.61
CA SER A 52 10.92 1.05 19.86
C SER A 52 11.51 0.16 20.96
N SER A 53 11.56 -1.17 20.76
CA SER A 53 12.10 -2.10 21.76
C SER A 53 13.60 -2.31 21.61
N ASP A 54 14.31 -2.58 22.71
CA ASP A 54 15.73 -2.99 22.67
C ASP A 54 15.95 -4.27 21.84
N SER A 55 14.93 -5.13 21.78
CA SER A 55 14.88 -6.35 20.95
C SER A 55 14.63 -6.10 19.47
N GLY A 56 14.18 -4.90 19.08
CA GLY A 56 13.92 -4.47 17.70
C GLY A 56 15.15 -4.50 16.79
N LYS A 57 16.33 -4.60 17.38
CA LYS A 57 17.62 -4.67 16.69
C LYS A 57 18.16 -6.10 16.52
N SER A 58 17.44 -7.11 17.04
CA SER A 58 17.84 -8.51 16.85
C SER A 58 17.36 -9.03 15.51
N ALA A 59 18.29 -9.63 14.74
CA ALA A 59 17.96 -10.30 13.48
C ALA A 59 16.96 -11.45 13.66
N GLU A 60 16.92 -12.08 14.84
CA GLU A 60 15.93 -13.11 15.15
C GLU A 60 14.53 -12.52 15.32
N ALA A 61 14.41 -11.44 16.09
CA ALA A 61 13.13 -10.75 16.31
C ALA A 61 12.59 -10.14 15.01
N ALA A 62 13.46 -9.54 14.20
CA ALA A 62 13.11 -9.00 12.88
C ALA A 62 12.54 -10.10 11.97
N ARG A 63 13.21 -11.26 11.88
CA ARG A 63 12.74 -12.40 11.08
C ARG A 63 11.43 -12.97 11.61
N ALA A 64 11.29 -13.08 12.93
CA ALA A 64 10.05 -13.58 13.54
C ALA A 64 8.86 -12.68 13.21
N LEU A 65 9.02 -11.36 13.32
CA LEU A 65 7.97 -10.41 12.96
C LEU A 65 7.69 -10.43 11.44
N ALA A 66 8.72 -10.38 10.60
CA ALA A 66 8.57 -10.46 9.14
C ALA A 66 7.82 -11.72 8.70
N GLN A 67 8.16 -12.88 9.29
CA GLN A 67 7.48 -14.14 9.02
C GLN A 67 6.01 -14.10 9.49
N SER A 68 5.72 -13.50 10.65
CA SER A 68 4.34 -13.31 11.12
C SER A 68 3.53 -12.41 10.18
N LEU A 69 4.11 -11.30 9.71
CA LEU A 69 3.47 -10.42 8.74
C LEU A 69 3.20 -11.17 7.43
N LYS A 70 4.20 -11.86 6.86
CA LYS A 70 4.05 -12.65 5.63
C LYS A 70 2.87 -13.63 5.72
N LEU A 71 2.78 -14.40 6.81
CA LEU A 71 1.69 -15.36 7.00
C LEU A 71 0.32 -14.66 7.13
N GLN A 72 0.25 -13.57 7.89
CA GLN A 72 -0.98 -12.81 8.08
C GLN A 72 -1.49 -12.22 6.76
N TYR A 73 -0.61 -11.63 5.95
CA TYR A 73 -0.95 -11.02 4.66
C TYR A 73 -1.18 -12.05 3.55
N GLY A 74 -0.50 -13.20 3.60
CA GLY A 74 -0.80 -14.34 2.72
C GLY A 74 -2.20 -14.89 2.95
N ALA A 75 -2.62 -15.06 4.22
CA ALA A 75 -3.98 -15.45 4.55
C ALA A 75 -5.02 -14.41 4.09
N PHE A 76 -4.69 -13.12 4.18
CA PHE A 76 -5.54 -12.04 3.67
C PHE A 76 -5.70 -12.10 2.15
N ALA A 77 -4.60 -12.29 1.40
CA ALA A 77 -4.64 -12.46 -0.05
C ALA A 77 -5.46 -13.69 -0.47
N ALA A 78 -5.24 -14.84 0.19
CA ALA A 78 -5.95 -16.09 -0.10
C ALA A 78 -7.46 -15.99 0.14
N ALA A 79 -7.91 -15.13 1.06
CA ALA A 79 -9.33 -14.94 1.36
C ALA A 79 -10.12 -14.30 0.19
N PHE A 80 -9.44 -13.65 -0.75
CA PHE A 80 -10.07 -13.18 -2.00
C PHE A 80 -10.30 -14.30 -3.02
N SER A 81 -9.82 -15.51 -2.74
CA SER A 81 -9.87 -16.66 -3.65
C SER A 81 -9.34 -16.36 -5.06
N PRO A 82 -8.14 -15.74 -5.19
CA PRO A 82 -7.55 -15.47 -6.50
C PRO A 82 -7.18 -16.77 -7.22
N GLU A 83 -6.87 -16.66 -8.51
CA GLU A 83 -6.27 -17.78 -9.27
C GLU A 83 -4.92 -18.20 -8.68
N ALA A 84 -4.59 -19.49 -8.79
CA ALA A 84 -3.39 -20.05 -8.17
C ALA A 84 -2.08 -19.37 -8.62
N ALA A 85 -1.97 -19.00 -9.91
CA ALA A 85 -0.79 -18.31 -10.43
C ALA A 85 -0.62 -16.91 -9.82
N ALA A 86 -1.73 -16.19 -9.66
CA ALA A 86 -1.73 -14.87 -9.01
C ALA A 86 -1.39 -15.00 -7.53
N LEU A 87 -1.94 -16.00 -6.83
CA LEU A 87 -1.62 -16.26 -5.43
C LEU A 87 -0.13 -16.56 -5.24
N SER A 88 0.45 -17.41 -6.08
CA SER A 88 1.89 -17.73 -6.05
C SER A 88 2.75 -16.47 -6.20
N SER A 89 2.41 -15.62 -7.18
CA SER A 89 3.15 -14.36 -7.43
C SER A 89 3.05 -13.40 -6.23
N ILE A 90 1.88 -13.35 -5.58
CA ILE A 90 1.68 -12.55 -4.37
C ILE A 90 2.49 -13.12 -3.21
N GLU A 91 2.47 -14.43 -2.99
CA GLU A 91 3.24 -15.09 -1.93
C GLU A 91 4.76 -14.89 -2.09
N GLU A 92 5.26 -14.94 -3.33
CA GLU A 92 6.64 -14.62 -3.67
C GLU A 92 6.98 -13.16 -3.34
N GLY A 93 6.14 -12.21 -3.75
CA GLY A 93 6.34 -10.79 -3.42
C GLY A 93 6.28 -10.53 -1.90
N LEU A 94 5.39 -11.22 -1.17
CA LEU A 94 5.31 -11.11 0.29
C LEU A 94 6.56 -11.68 0.96
N ALA A 95 7.19 -12.72 0.40
CA ALA A 95 8.47 -13.23 0.87
C ALA A 95 9.60 -12.20 0.66
N ILE A 96 9.64 -11.54 -0.51
CA ILE A 96 10.61 -10.48 -0.79
C ILE A 96 10.44 -9.32 0.18
N LEU A 97 9.21 -8.84 0.42
CA LEU A 97 8.95 -7.78 1.40
C LEU A 97 9.37 -8.18 2.83
N ALA A 98 9.26 -9.46 3.18
CA ALA A 98 9.72 -9.96 4.48
C ALA A 98 11.25 -9.88 4.61
N ASP A 99 11.98 -10.24 3.55
CA ASP A 99 13.44 -10.12 3.53
C ASP A 99 13.89 -8.64 3.55
N GLU A 100 13.21 -7.77 2.79
CA GLU A 100 13.45 -6.33 2.79
C GLU A 100 13.14 -5.70 4.17
N PHE A 101 12.08 -6.14 4.84
CA PHE A 101 11.76 -5.71 6.20
C PHE A 101 12.87 -6.06 7.18
N VAL A 102 13.40 -7.29 7.11
CA VAL A 102 14.53 -7.72 7.95
C VAL A 102 15.76 -6.87 7.68
N ALA A 103 16.07 -6.59 6.40
CA ALA A 103 17.18 -5.71 6.05
C ALA A 103 16.98 -4.27 6.57
N ALA A 104 15.75 -3.74 6.50
CA ALA A 104 15.41 -2.43 7.03
C ALA A 104 15.52 -2.37 8.56
N ALA A 105 15.13 -3.43 9.27
CA ALA A 105 15.23 -3.52 10.73
C ALA A 105 16.68 -3.54 11.24
N LEU A 106 17.60 -4.05 10.43
CA LEU A 106 19.03 -4.13 10.74
C LEU A 106 19.84 -2.95 10.21
N SER A 107 19.19 -2.01 9.53
CA SER A 107 19.83 -0.85 8.92
C SER A 107 20.03 0.29 9.94
N GLU A 108 21.20 0.94 9.89
CA GLU A 108 21.51 2.12 10.71
C GLU A 108 21.13 3.46 10.04
N LYS A 109 20.38 3.41 8.94
CA LYS A 109 19.89 4.63 8.26
C LYS A 109 18.98 5.45 9.17
N GLY A 110 19.09 6.79 9.04
CA GLY A 110 18.31 7.75 9.82
C GLY A 110 16.79 7.68 9.60
N ASP A 111 16.34 7.08 8.49
CA ASP A 111 14.93 6.89 8.16
C ASP A 111 14.35 5.54 8.63
N SER A 112 15.12 4.74 9.38
CA SER A 112 14.77 3.37 9.78
C SER A 112 13.37 3.24 10.38
N PHE A 113 12.97 4.17 11.26
CA PHE A 113 11.63 4.21 11.85
C PHE A 113 10.52 4.35 10.79
N ALA A 114 10.61 5.38 9.94
CA ALA A 114 9.64 5.64 8.89
C ALA A 114 9.60 4.49 7.86
N ARG A 115 10.76 3.97 7.52
CA ARG A 115 10.89 2.83 6.61
C ARG A 115 10.22 1.58 7.18
N LEU A 116 10.48 1.23 8.44
CA LEU A 116 9.84 0.09 9.10
C LEU A 116 8.32 0.27 9.15
N ALA A 117 7.85 1.43 9.61
CA ALA A 117 6.43 1.73 9.71
C ALA A 117 5.70 1.59 8.37
N SER A 118 6.34 1.95 7.25
CA SER A 118 5.76 1.82 5.90
C SER A 118 5.46 0.39 5.46
N TYR A 119 6.08 -0.63 6.07
CA TYR A 119 5.88 -2.01 5.63
C TYR A 119 4.47 -2.51 5.88
N GLY A 120 3.78 -1.99 6.91
CA GLY A 120 2.38 -2.35 7.13
C GLY A 120 1.54 -2.12 5.88
N GLU A 121 1.65 -0.94 5.27
CA GLU A 121 0.96 -0.56 4.05
C GLU A 121 1.49 -1.31 2.84
N ARG A 122 2.82 -1.49 2.71
CA ARG A 122 3.43 -2.25 1.59
C ARG A 122 2.89 -3.67 1.50
N PHE A 123 2.89 -4.40 2.63
CA PHE A 123 2.32 -5.74 2.72
C PHE A 123 0.82 -5.74 2.39
N SER A 124 0.08 -4.74 2.87
CA SER A 124 -1.35 -4.59 2.65
C SER A 124 -1.70 -4.38 1.17
N ALA A 125 -1.04 -3.45 0.50
CA ALA A 125 -1.26 -3.18 -0.91
C ALA A 125 -0.91 -4.38 -1.79
N LEU A 126 0.20 -5.06 -1.51
CA LEU A 126 0.59 -6.26 -2.25
C LEU A 126 -0.42 -7.40 -2.06
N ALA A 127 -0.80 -7.72 -0.83
CA ALA A 127 -1.80 -8.76 -0.56
C ALA A 127 -3.17 -8.41 -1.16
N PHE A 128 -3.57 -7.13 -1.11
CA PHE A 128 -4.83 -6.64 -1.68
C PHE A 128 -4.87 -6.73 -3.21
N SER A 129 -3.74 -6.79 -3.90
CA SER A 129 -3.71 -7.02 -5.35
C SER A 129 -4.47 -8.30 -5.76
N ALA A 130 -4.58 -9.29 -4.86
CA ALA A 130 -5.43 -10.48 -5.03
C ALA A 130 -6.91 -10.15 -5.34
N ALA A 131 -7.42 -9.03 -4.83
CA ALA A 131 -8.78 -8.57 -5.10
C ALA A 131 -8.94 -7.94 -6.49
N LEU A 132 -7.83 -7.50 -7.09
CA LEU A 132 -7.81 -6.78 -8.36
C LEU A 132 -7.56 -7.73 -9.55
N VAL A 133 -6.80 -8.81 -9.35
CA VAL A 133 -6.45 -9.78 -10.39
C VAL A 133 -7.65 -10.48 -11.03
N PRO A 134 -8.65 -10.99 -10.28
CA PRO A 134 -9.84 -11.60 -10.87
C PRO A 134 -10.66 -10.62 -11.75
N ALA A 135 -10.50 -9.31 -11.50
CA ALA A 135 -11.21 -8.27 -12.24
C ALA A 135 -10.54 -7.89 -13.57
N LEU A 136 -9.36 -8.45 -13.87
CA LEU A 136 -8.58 -8.25 -15.09
C LEU A 136 -8.80 -9.36 -16.13
N ALA A 137 -9.09 -10.59 -15.69
CA ALA A 137 -9.30 -11.74 -16.57
C ALA A 137 -10.56 -11.62 -17.46
N ASN A 138 -11.54 -10.81 -17.05
CA ASN A 138 -12.77 -10.56 -17.84
C ASN A 138 -12.69 -9.34 -18.77
N ASP A 139 -11.62 -8.54 -18.72
CA ASP A 139 -11.47 -7.30 -19.53
C ASP A 139 -10.30 -7.37 -20.53
N LEU A 140 -9.31 -8.25 -20.31
CA LEU A 140 -8.11 -8.36 -21.14
C LEU A 140 -8.25 -9.36 -22.29
N SER A 141 -9.17 -9.11 -23.21
CA SER A 141 -9.23 -9.83 -24.49
C SER A 141 -8.28 -9.30 -25.56
N GLY A 142 -7.21 -8.56 -25.22
CA GLY A 142 -6.36 -7.99 -26.28
C GLY A 142 -4.98 -7.39 -25.98
N HIS A 143 -4.47 -7.37 -24.75
CA HIS A 143 -3.15 -6.77 -24.50
C HIS A 143 -2.27 -7.72 -23.69
N GLY A 144 -1.34 -8.39 -24.39
CA GLY A 144 -0.26 -9.15 -23.78
C GLY A 144 0.55 -8.23 -22.88
N VAL A 145 0.64 -8.56 -21.60
CA VAL A 145 1.35 -7.78 -20.59
C VAL A 145 2.83 -8.07 -20.76
N ALA A 146 3.52 -7.23 -21.53
CA ALA A 146 4.98 -7.22 -21.55
C ALA A 146 5.48 -6.63 -20.21
N ASP A 147 6.41 -7.35 -19.58
CA ASP A 147 7.22 -6.84 -18.47
C ASP A 147 8.11 -5.71 -19.01
N ASP A 148 7.88 -4.47 -18.58
CA ASP A 148 8.68 -3.32 -18.99
C ASP A 148 9.91 -3.12 -18.09
N GLY A 149 10.15 -4.03 -17.14
CA GLY A 149 11.29 -4.02 -16.23
C GLY A 149 11.26 -2.87 -15.21
N THR A 150 10.14 -2.14 -15.08
CA THR A 150 10.03 -0.99 -14.16
C THR A 150 9.63 -1.38 -12.74
N SER A 151 8.99 -2.55 -12.56
CA SER A 151 8.59 -3.05 -11.24
C SER A 151 9.80 -3.59 -10.45
N ARG A 152 10.18 -2.90 -9.37
CA ARG A 152 11.22 -3.39 -8.44
C ARG A 152 10.65 -4.48 -7.52
N GLY A 153 11.49 -5.40 -7.07
CA GLY A 153 11.18 -6.29 -5.92
C GLY A 153 10.11 -7.38 -6.15
N GLY A 154 10.09 -8.02 -7.32
CA GLY A 154 9.24 -9.21 -7.57
C GLY A 154 7.74 -8.94 -7.67
N ARG A 155 7.35 -7.66 -7.85
CA ARG A 155 5.96 -7.23 -8.04
C ARG A 155 5.53 -7.19 -9.52
N SER A 156 6.38 -7.65 -10.43
CA SER A 156 6.07 -7.66 -11.86
C SER A 156 4.87 -8.57 -12.14
N GLY A 157 3.93 -8.08 -12.94
CA GLY A 157 2.71 -8.81 -13.27
C GLY A 157 1.57 -8.70 -12.26
N LEU A 158 1.71 -7.88 -11.20
CA LEU A 158 0.63 -7.59 -10.25
C LEU A 158 0.17 -6.13 -10.38
N PRO A 159 -1.14 -5.84 -10.20
CA PRO A 159 -1.69 -4.48 -10.24
C PRO A 159 -1.38 -3.72 -8.94
N VAL A 160 -0.10 -3.51 -8.64
CA VAL A 160 0.39 -2.81 -7.45
C VAL A 160 1.57 -1.91 -7.79
N ALA A 161 1.58 -0.69 -7.25
CA ALA A 161 2.70 0.24 -7.39
C ALA A 161 2.96 0.96 -6.06
N PHE A 162 4.23 1.08 -5.67
CA PHE A 162 4.59 1.76 -4.43
C PHE A 162 4.95 3.23 -4.69
N PRO A 163 4.91 4.12 -3.67
CA PRO A 163 5.41 5.48 -3.76
C PRO A 163 6.74 5.65 -4.49
N GLU A 164 7.73 4.76 -4.27
CA GLU A 164 9.00 4.78 -5.01
C GLU A 164 8.89 4.41 -6.50
N ASP A 165 7.90 3.60 -6.88
CA ASP A 165 7.64 3.21 -8.27
C ASP A 165 6.87 4.34 -8.99
N LEU A 166 6.07 5.10 -8.23
CA LEU A 166 5.26 6.21 -8.73
C LEU A 166 6.02 7.54 -8.77
N GLY A 167 7.04 7.73 -7.93
CA GLY A 167 7.66 9.03 -7.74
C GLY A 167 6.86 9.94 -6.80
N LEU A 168 6.07 9.35 -5.88
CA LEU A 168 5.33 10.11 -4.88
C LEU A 168 6.30 10.60 -3.78
N GLY A 169 6.63 11.89 -3.85
CA GLY A 169 7.62 12.52 -2.97
C GLY A 169 7.07 12.94 -1.61
N ALA A 170 7.98 13.03 -0.64
CA ALA A 170 7.74 13.59 0.69
C ALA A 170 8.80 14.66 1.02
N GLN A 171 8.41 15.63 1.83
CA GLN A 171 9.25 16.69 2.34
C GLN A 171 9.08 16.80 3.85
N LEU A 172 10.21 16.75 4.56
CA LEU A 172 10.22 16.84 6.02
C LEU A 172 9.82 18.25 6.47
N LYS A 173 8.95 18.34 7.47
CA LYS A 173 8.75 19.56 8.24
C LYS A 173 9.71 19.53 9.42
N GLU A 174 10.53 20.56 9.58
CA GLU A 174 11.47 20.70 10.72
C GLU A 174 12.36 19.46 10.99
N GLY A 175 12.66 18.64 9.96
CA GLY A 175 13.47 17.42 10.07
C GLY A 175 12.75 16.19 10.63
N ALA A 176 11.43 16.25 10.88
CA ALA A 176 10.64 15.15 11.41
C ALA A 176 10.23 14.17 10.30
N HIS A 177 10.64 12.90 10.43
CA HIS A 177 10.30 11.82 9.48
C HIS A 177 8.87 11.27 9.64
N ASP A 178 8.09 11.79 10.58
CA ASP A 178 6.75 11.33 10.93
C ASP A 178 5.62 12.36 10.71
N ASP A 179 5.91 13.53 10.12
CA ASP A 179 4.92 14.55 9.74
C ASP A 179 5.29 15.27 8.43
N ALA A 180 5.68 14.51 7.41
CA ALA A 180 6.07 15.04 6.11
C ALA A 180 4.87 15.56 5.29
N SER A 181 5.14 16.36 4.26
CA SER A 181 4.17 16.80 3.24
C SER A 181 4.54 16.33 1.84
N CYS A 182 3.55 16.21 0.95
CA CYS A 182 3.75 15.97 -0.48
C CYS A 182 3.58 17.31 -1.22
N GLU A 183 4.67 18.02 -1.53
CA GLU A 183 4.60 19.34 -2.17
C GLU A 183 4.29 19.27 -3.67
N ASP A 184 4.77 18.23 -4.36
CA ASP A 184 4.50 17.99 -5.78
C ASP A 184 3.87 16.61 -6.02
N PRO A 185 2.55 16.47 -5.79
CA PRO A 185 1.86 15.24 -6.12
C PRO A 185 1.85 14.94 -7.63
N ALA A 186 1.97 15.96 -8.49
CA ALA A 186 1.92 15.79 -9.94
C ALA A 186 3.12 15.01 -10.49
N ALA A 187 4.25 15.00 -9.77
CA ALA A 187 5.39 14.12 -10.05
C ALA A 187 4.99 12.63 -10.14
N ALA A 188 3.96 12.21 -9.41
CA ALA A 188 3.50 10.82 -9.43
C ALA A 188 2.69 10.46 -10.69
N TRP A 189 2.16 11.45 -11.41
CA TRP A 189 1.18 11.24 -12.48
C TRP A 189 1.70 10.40 -13.66
N PRO A 190 2.89 10.64 -14.22
CA PRO A 190 3.33 9.88 -15.40
C PRO A 190 3.43 8.37 -15.16
N ALA A 191 3.86 7.97 -13.96
CA ALA A 191 3.92 6.56 -13.58
C ALA A 191 2.52 6.02 -13.23
N LEU A 192 1.72 6.80 -12.51
CA LEU A 192 0.36 6.42 -12.14
C LEU A 192 -0.54 6.22 -13.36
N GLU A 193 -0.51 7.12 -14.34
CA GLU A 193 -1.30 7.02 -15.57
C GLU A 193 -0.91 5.79 -16.38
N ARG A 194 0.39 5.45 -16.45
CA ARG A 194 0.86 4.25 -17.13
C ARG A 194 0.33 2.98 -16.46
N GLU A 195 0.45 2.86 -15.15
CA GLU A 195 -0.03 1.69 -14.41
C GLU A 195 -1.56 1.58 -14.45
N LEU A 196 -2.29 2.70 -14.36
CA LEU A 196 -3.74 2.71 -14.52
C LEU A 196 -4.17 2.34 -15.94
N ALA A 197 -3.46 2.78 -16.98
CA ALA A 197 -3.76 2.39 -18.35
C ALA A 197 -3.51 0.89 -18.58
N ARG A 198 -2.52 0.31 -17.90
CA ARG A 198 -2.18 -1.12 -17.96
C ARG A 198 -3.20 -1.99 -17.22
N TRP A 199 -3.60 -1.60 -16.02
CA TRP A 199 -4.36 -2.46 -15.12
C TRP A 199 -5.83 -2.05 -14.94
N GLY A 200 -6.18 -0.81 -15.25
CA GLY A 200 -7.48 -0.22 -14.91
C GLY A 200 -7.69 -0.02 -13.41
N ARG A 201 -7.27 -0.96 -12.55
CA ARG A 201 -7.29 -0.86 -11.10
C ARG A 201 -5.90 -1.08 -10.54
N LEU A 202 -5.49 -0.26 -9.58
CA LEU A 202 -4.14 -0.29 -9.01
C LEU A 202 -4.18 -0.23 -7.49
N ALA A 203 -3.45 -1.12 -6.81
CA ALA A 203 -3.23 -1.02 -5.37
C ALA A 203 -1.98 -0.18 -5.07
N VAL A 204 -2.07 0.74 -4.11
CA VAL A 204 -0.97 1.60 -3.68
C VAL A 204 -0.93 1.65 -2.16
N PRO A 205 0.23 1.42 -1.51
CA PRO A 205 0.34 1.61 -0.08
C PRO A 205 0.28 3.12 0.24
N GLY A 206 -0.51 3.50 1.24
CA GLY A 206 -0.55 4.89 1.71
C GLY A 206 0.50 5.19 2.77
N PHE A 207 0.26 6.23 3.57
CA PHE A 207 0.99 6.60 4.79
C PHE A 207 2.40 7.20 4.60
N TYR A 208 3.10 6.90 3.51
CA TYR A 208 4.48 7.38 3.29
C TYR A 208 4.73 7.93 1.88
N GLY A 209 5.85 8.64 1.74
CA GLY A 209 6.42 9.07 0.47
C GLY A 209 7.95 9.05 0.50
N MET A 210 8.55 9.39 -0.64
CA MET A 210 10.00 9.30 -0.86
C MET A 210 10.69 10.64 -0.67
N LEU A 211 11.76 10.66 0.13
CA LEU A 211 12.67 11.79 0.23
C LEU A 211 13.57 11.87 -1.02
N PRO A 212 14.13 13.05 -1.35
CA PRO A 212 15.00 13.22 -2.53
C PRO A 212 16.23 12.30 -2.56
N ASP A 213 16.71 11.83 -1.40
CA ASP A 213 17.84 10.92 -1.25
C ASP A 213 17.46 9.43 -1.31
N GLY A 214 16.18 9.11 -1.58
CA GLY A 214 15.64 7.75 -1.56
C GLY A 214 15.27 7.24 -0.16
N GLY A 215 15.34 8.10 0.86
CA GLY A 215 14.79 7.86 2.18
C GLY A 215 13.26 7.78 2.18
N VAL A 216 12.70 7.27 3.28
CA VAL A 216 11.26 7.23 3.50
C VAL A 216 10.87 8.26 4.57
N ALA A 217 9.75 8.93 4.36
CA ALA A 217 9.11 9.74 5.39
C ALA A 217 7.61 9.43 5.46
N LEU A 218 7.06 9.45 6.68
CA LEU A 218 5.64 9.27 6.92
C LEU A 218 4.95 10.63 6.86
N TYR A 219 3.72 10.62 6.34
CA TYR A 219 2.84 11.78 6.30
C TYR A 219 2.12 12.05 7.63
N GLY A 220 2.42 11.29 8.68
CA GLY A 220 1.85 11.45 10.01
C GLY A 220 0.41 10.96 10.13
N ARG A 221 -0.32 11.55 11.08
CA ARG A 221 -1.68 11.12 11.44
C ARG A 221 -2.63 11.28 10.26
N GLY A 222 -3.31 10.20 9.90
CA GLY A 222 -4.15 10.19 8.70
C GLY A 222 -3.35 10.11 7.40
N GLY A 223 -2.08 9.71 7.45
CA GLY A 223 -1.20 9.70 6.27
C GLY A 223 -1.72 8.85 5.11
N THR A 224 -2.50 7.79 5.32
CA THR A 224 -3.18 7.09 4.22
C THR A 224 -4.26 7.96 3.56
N ASP A 225 -5.03 8.72 4.35
CA ASP A 225 -6.00 9.69 3.80
C ASP A 225 -5.24 10.76 2.99
N TYR A 226 -4.09 11.22 3.49
CA TYR A 226 -3.25 12.19 2.78
C TYR A 226 -2.64 11.61 1.48
N SER A 227 -2.11 10.39 1.50
CA SER A 227 -1.64 9.70 0.28
C SER A 227 -2.75 9.60 -0.77
N ALA A 228 -3.98 9.31 -0.36
CA ALA A 228 -5.11 9.24 -1.27
C ALA A 228 -5.43 10.60 -1.90
N VAL A 229 -5.44 11.67 -1.09
CA VAL A 229 -5.64 13.03 -1.62
C VAL A 229 -4.48 13.47 -2.52
N ALA A 230 -3.24 13.14 -2.19
CA ALA A 230 -2.08 13.44 -3.02
C ALA A 230 -2.18 12.72 -4.38
N LEU A 231 -2.50 11.42 -4.39
CA LEU A 231 -2.69 10.66 -5.63
C LEU A 231 -3.91 11.12 -6.43
N ALA A 232 -4.94 11.68 -5.77
CA ALA A 232 -6.06 12.31 -6.45
C ALA A 232 -5.64 13.64 -7.10
N ALA A 233 -4.84 14.44 -6.41
CA ALA A 233 -4.30 15.70 -6.92
C ALA A 233 -3.31 15.49 -8.08
N ALA A 234 -2.56 14.38 -8.07
CA ALA A 234 -1.51 14.07 -9.05
C ALA A 234 -1.99 14.20 -10.51
N GLY A 235 -3.13 13.59 -10.83
CA GLY A 235 -3.74 13.59 -12.17
C GLY A 235 -5.09 14.27 -12.27
N GLY A 236 -5.56 14.92 -11.20
CA GLY A 236 -6.91 15.48 -11.14
C GLY A 236 -7.99 14.40 -11.21
N ALA A 237 -7.97 13.45 -10.25
CA ALA A 237 -8.98 12.42 -10.11
C ALA A 237 -10.39 13.03 -10.00
N ARG A 238 -11.39 12.29 -10.48
CA ARG A 238 -12.80 12.71 -10.41
C ARG A 238 -13.30 12.79 -8.98
N SER A 239 -12.89 11.83 -8.15
CA SER A 239 -13.22 11.79 -6.73
C SER A 239 -12.14 11.06 -5.92
N CYS A 240 -12.13 11.34 -4.62
CA CYS A 240 -11.35 10.64 -3.62
C CYS A 240 -12.31 10.10 -2.54
N ASP A 241 -12.59 8.80 -2.60
CA ASP A 241 -13.62 8.16 -1.79
C ASP A 241 -12.96 7.50 -0.57
N LEU A 242 -13.34 7.94 0.63
CA LEU A 242 -12.73 7.47 1.88
C LEU A 242 -13.64 6.47 2.60
N TYR A 243 -13.26 5.19 2.62
CA TYR A 243 -13.98 4.18 3.39
C TYR A 243 -13.50 4.17 4.85
N LYS A 244 -14.46 4.39 5.75
CA LYS A 244 -14.28 4.36 7.21
C LYS A 244 -15.32 3.43 7.84
N ASP A 245 -15.05 3.02 9.06
CA ASP A 245 -15.88 2.20 9.94
C ASP A 245 -17.11 2.93 10.51
N SER A 246 -17.08 4.26 10.59
CA SER A 246 -18.24 5.04 11.00
C SER A 246 -19.28 5.13 9.87
N ALA A 247 -20.54 4.80 10.18
CA ALA A 247 -21.67 4.84 9.23
C ALA A 247 -21.90 6.20 8.55
N ALA A 248 -21.36 7.30 9.10
CA ALA A 248 -21.34 8.63 8.49
C ALA A 248 -20.40 9.57 9.27
N LEU A 249 -20.13 10.74 8.68
CA LEU A 249 -19.64 11.89 9.44
C LEU A 249 -20.65 12.23 10.55
N ARG A 250 -20.14 12.46 11.76
CA ARG A 250 -20.93 12.86 12.92
C ARG A 250 -20.58 14.30 13.31
N SER A 251 -21.50 14.99 13.98
CA SER A 251 -21.28 16.34 14.48
C SER A 251 -20.22 16.42 15.58
N ALA A 252 -19.95 15.31 16.28
CA ALA A 252 -18.92 15.15 17.29
C ALA A 252 -18.51 13.67 17.41
N ASP A 253 -17.40 13.40 18.11
CA ASP A 253 -17.01 12.04 18.49
C ASP A 253 -18.10 11.42 19.39
N PRO A 254 -18.66 10.26 19.06
CA PRO A 254 -19.66 9.59 19.90
C PRO A 254 -19.08 8.92 21.15
N ALA A 255 -17.75 8.85 21.29
CA ALA A 255 -17.06 8.26 22.45
C ALA A 255 -16.97 9.20 23.66
#